data_AF-A0A161RKM0-F1
#
_entry.id   AF-A0A161RKM0-F1
#
_cell.length_a   1.000
_cell.length_b   1.000
_cell.length_c   1.000
_cell.angle_alpha   90.00
_cell.angle_beta   90.00
_cell.angle_gamma   90.00
#
_symmetry.space_group_name_H-M   'P 1'
#
loop_
_entity.id
_entity.type
_entity.pdbx_description
1 polymer ?
#
loop_
_entity_poly.entity_id
_entity_poly.type
_entity_poly.pdbx_seq_one_letter_code
_entity_poly.pdbx_strand_id
1 'polypeptide(L)'
;MIIEDLKDIVAKELDNQYTLQEKIFEAKNFTVYIATHRENKLAYNQLVLIKHFCNEKPSVHIWHKKISTDATKLDITKEVTEAIQSGFVNEE
;
A
#
# COMPACT_ATOMS: atom_id res chain seq x y z
N MET A 1 16.89 2.59 2.66
CA MET A 1 16.11 1.42 3.14
C MET A 1 16.09 0.38 2.03
N ILE A 2 16.46 -0.88 2.32
CA ILE A 2 16.43 -1.97 1.33
C ILE A 2 15.01 -2.53 1.28
N ILE A 3 14.56 -2.99 0.10
CA ILE A 3 13.23 -3.55 -0.12
C ILE A 3 12.87 -4.69 0.86
N GLU A 4 13.88 -5.44 1.32
CA GLU A 4 13.73 -6.50 2.33
C GLU A 4 13.25 -5.96 3.68
N ASP A 5 13.72 -4.76 4.08
CA ASP A 5 13.35 -4.10 5.33
C ASP A 5 11.87 -3.67 5.29
N LEU A 6 11.40 -3.18 4.12
CA LEU A 6 10.00 -2.79 3.91
C LEU A 6 9.06 -3.98 4.06
N LYS A 7 9.43 -5.15 3.54
CA LYS A 7 8.62 -6.37 3.66
C LYS A 7 8.50 -6.82 5.11
N ASP A 8 9.57 -6.71 5.89
CA ASP A 8 9.58 -7.11 7.30
C ASP A 8 8.70 -6.19 8.16
N ILE A 9 8.77 -4.88 7.93
CA ILE A 9 7.91 -3.90 8.61
C ILE A 9 6.45 -4.11 8.23
N VAL A 10 6.16 -4.36 6.96
CA VAL A 10 4.80 -4.67 6.53
C VAL A 10 4.33 -5.99 7.15
N ALA A 11 5.16 -7.02 7.21
CA ALA A 11 4.78 -8.28 7.85
C ALA A 11 4.49 -8.11 9.34
N LYS A 12 5.24 -7.25 10.04
CA LYS A 12 5.02 -6.91 11.45
C LYS A 12 3.77 -6.07 11.67
N GLU A 13 3.60 -4.99 10.90
CA GLU A 13 2.47 -4.06 11.07
C GLU A 13 1.15 -4.65 10.58
N LEU A 14 1.19 -5.53 9.58
CA LEU A 14 0.00 -6.19 9.02
C LEU A 14 -0.33 -7.51 9.71
N ASP A 15 0.35 -7.86 10.81
CA ASP A 15 0.11 -9.04 11.65
C ASP A 15 -0.16 -10.32 10.86
N ASN A 16 0.58 -10.54 9.76
CA ASN A 16 0.35 -11.67 8.84
C ASN A 16 -1.04 -11.77 8.18
N GLN A 17 -1.94 -10.81 8.36
CA GLN A 17 -3.28 -10.79 7.76
C GLN A 17 -3.25 -10.47 6.27
N TYR A 18 -2.17 -9.84 5.80
CA TYR A 18 -2.04 -9.39 4.42
C TYR A 18 -0.81 -9.95 3.74
N THR A 19 -0.94 -10.22 2.44
CA THR A 19 0.17 -10.58 1.57
C THR A 19 0.39 -9.48 0.55
N LEU A 20 1.56 -8.85 0.59
CA LEU A 20 2.00 -7.92 -0.45
C LEU A 20 2.11 -8.67 -1.79
N GLN A 21 1.53 -8.09 -2.83
CA GLN A 21 1.59 -8.59 -4.19
C GLN A 21 2.50 -7.71 -5.05
N GLU A 22 1.92 -6.88 -5.91
CA GLU A 22 2.66 -6.08 -6.87
C GLU A 22 2.89 -4.65 -6.37
N LYS A 23 4.07 -4.09 -6.68
CA LYS A 23 4.36 -2.67 -6.53
C LYS A 23 3.69 -1.89 -7.67
N ILE A 24 2.74 -1.04 -7.32
CA ILE A 24 1.98 -0.25 -8.31
C ILE A 24 2.50 1.18 -8.46
N PHE A 25 3.09 1.73 -7.40
CA PHE A 25 3.57 3.10 -7.40
C PHE A 25 4.78 3.24 -6.48
N GLU A 26 5.78 4.02 -6.90
CA GLU A 26 6.96 4.32 -6.12
C GLU A 26 7.30 5.80 -6.26
N ALA A 27 7.41 6.46 -5.12
CA ALA A 27 7.85 7.83 -5.01
C ALA A 27 9.01 7.93 -4.02
N LYS A 28 9.62 9.12 -3.98
CA LYS A 28 10.78 9.39 -3.11
C LYS A 28 10.51 9.12 -1.62
N ASN A 29 9.28 9.34 -1.18
CA ASN A 29 8.91 9.32 0.25
C ASN A 29 7.94 8.19 0.61
N PHE A 30 7.36 7.51 -0.37
CA PHE A 30 6.40 6.44 -0.14
C PHE A 30 6.34 5.49 -1.33
N THR A 31 5.88 4.27 -1.07
CA THR A 31 5.66 3.24 -2.08
C THR A 31 4.29 2.61 -1.83
N VAL A 32 3.54 2.35 -2.90
CA VAL A 32 2.23 1.71 -2.81
C VAL A 32 2.31 0.32 -3.42
N TYR A 33 1.81 -0.65 -2.67
CA TYR A 33 1.69 -2.04 -3.08
C TYR A 33 0.22 -2.46 -3.08
N ILE A 34 -0.12 -3.41 -3.93
CA ILE A 34 -1.35 -4.18 -3.79
C ILE A 34 -1.12 -5.19 -2.67
N ALA A 35 -2.09 -5.33 -1.77
CA ALA A 35 -2.11 -6.38 -0.78
C ALA A 35 -3.44 -7.13 -0.81
N THR A 36 -3.37 -8.43 -0.61
CA THR A 36 -4.53 -9.30 -0.50
C THR A 36 -4.64 -9.83 0.93
N HIS A 37 -5.86 -9.84 1.46
CA HIS A 37 -6.12 -10.41 2.79
C HIS A 37 -5.96 -11.93 2.74
N ARG A 38 -5.13 -12.51 3.61
CA ARG A 38 -4.83 -13.94 3.65
C ARG A 38 -6.06 -14.81 3.93
N GLU A 39 -6.98 -14.36 4.78
CA GLU A 39 -8.22 -15.12 5.03
C GLU A 39 -9.21 -15.13 3.85
N ASN A 40 -8.88 -14.45 2.73
CA ASN A 40 -9.54 -14.58 1.43
C ASN A 40 -11.09 -14.62 1.47
N LYS A 41 -11.69 -13.87 2.40
CA LYS A 41 -13.15 -13.65 2.48
C LYS A 41 -13.61 -12.46 1.63
N LEU A 42 -12.66 -11.68 1.12
CA LEU A 42 -12.92 -10.42 0.47
C LEU A 42 -12.60 -10.55 -1.02
N ALA A 43 -13.62 -10.41 -1.87
CA ALA A 43 -13.48 -10.42 -3.34
C ALA A 43 -12.87 -9.10 -3.88
N TYR A 44 -11.98 -8.47 -3.13
CA TYR A 44 -11.39 -7.19 -3.47
C TYR A 44 -9.93 -7.12 -3.00
N ASN A 45 -9.12 -6.51 -3.85
CA ASN A 45 -7.77 -6.11 -3.54
C ASN A 45 -7.79 -4.90 -2.58
N GLN A 46 -6.81 -4.85 -1.68
CA GLN A 46 -6.54 -3.68 -0.87
C GLN A 46 -5.21 -3.07 -1.28
N LEU A 47 -5.00 -1.81 -0.89
CA LEU A 47 -3.75 -1.12 -1.15
C LEU A 47 -3.02 -0.86 0.15
N VAL A 48 -1.71 -1.05 0.16
CA VAL A 48 -0.86 -0.74 1.29
C VAL A 48 0.09 0.36 0.86
N LEU A 49 -0.07 1.52 1.52
CA LEU A 49 0.84 2.65 1.41
C LEU A 49 1.93 2.46 2.45
N ILE A 50 3.17 2.37 2.02
CA ILE A 50 4.32 2.37 2.92
C ILE A 50 4.99 3.73 2.81
N LYS A 51 4.89 4.54 3.85
CA LYS A 51 5.62 5.81 3.96
C LYS A 51 7.03 5.48 4.45
N HIS A 52 8.05 5.93 3.74
CA HIS A 52 9.47 5.67 4.03
C HIS A 52 10.31 6.95 3.94
N PHE A 53 9.78 8.05 4.48
CA PHE A 53 10.50 9.33 4.53
C PHE A 53 11.95 9.12 4.97
N CYS A 54 12.91 9.68 4.21
CA CYS A 54 14.34 9.45 4.43
C CYS A 54 14.84 9.76 5.86
N ASN A 55 14.06 10.50 6.65
CA ASN A 55 14.43 10.96 7.98
C ASN A 55 13.56 10.38 9.11
N GLU A 56 12.58 9.54 8.81
CA GLU A 56 11.65 9.00 9.81
C GLU A 56 11.60 7.47 9.75
N LYS A 57 11.09 6.86 10.84
CA LYS A 57 10.84 5.43 10.81
C LYS A 57 9.78 5.15 9.73
N PRO A 58 10.03 4.18 8.85
CA PRO A 58 9.04 3.75 7.87
C PRO A 58 7.76 3.33 8.59
N SER A 59 6.62 3.85 8.13
CA SER A 59 5.30 3.54 8.68
C SER A 59 4.42 2.95 7.60
N VAL A 60 3.69 1.90 7.97
CA VAL A 60 2.79 1.18 7.07
C VAL A 60 1.38 1.67 7.32
N HIS A 61 0.74 2.16 6.26
CA HIS A 61 -0.64 2.60 6.28
C HIS A 61 -1.43 1.71 5.32
N ILE A 62 -2.37 0.94 5.87
CA ILE A 62 -3.30 0.15 5.06
C ILE A 62 -4.37 1.08 4.53
N TRP A 63 -4.49 1.16 3.21
CA TRP A 63 -5.62 1.78 2.58
C TRP A 63 -6.71 0.72 2.37
N HIS A 64 -7.74 0.79 3.22
CA HIS A 64 -8.93 -0.06 3.13
C HIS A 64 -9.86 0.34 1.97
N LYS A 65 -9.29 0.64 0.80
CA LYS A 65 -10.08 0.84 -0.42
C LYS A 65 -10.34 -0.51 -1.06
N LYS A 66 -11.61 -0.75 -1.36
CA LYS A 66 -12.04 -1.97 -2.05
C LYS A 66 -11.77 -1.79 -3.53
N ILE A 67 -10.67 -2.34 -4.00
CA ILE A 67 -10.34 -2.35 -5.42
C ILE A 67 -10.82 -3.67 -5.99
N SER A 68 -11.53 -3.61 -7.12
CA SER A 68 -11.94 -4.82 -7.83
C SER A 68 -10.73 -5.66 -8.18
N THR A 69 -10.83 -6.97 -8.07
CA THR A 69 -9.75 -7.89 -8.50
C THR A 69 -9.46 -7.78 -9.99
N ASP A 70 -10.44 -7.36 -10.78
CA ASP A 70 -10.33 -7.10 -12.23
C ASP A 70 -9.84 -5.70 -12.59
N ALA A 71 -9.58 -4.83 -11.60
CA ALA A 71 -9.09 -3.48 -11.85
C ALA A 71 -7.70 -3.56 -12.50
N THR A 72 -7.51 -2.83 -13.61
CA THR A 72 -6.21 -2.82 -14.26
C THR A 72 -5.21 -2.00 -13.45
N LYS A 73 -3.92 -2.25 -13.65
CA LYS A 73 -2.87 -1.43 -13.04
C LYS A 73 -3.06 0.07 -13.29
N LEU A 74 -3.60 0.44 -14.46
CA LEU A 74 -3.89 1.84 -14.79
C LEU A 74 -4.99 2.42 -13.90
N ASP A 75 -6.10 1.70 -13.73
CA ASP A 75 -7.21 2.11 -12.86
C ASP A 75 -6.73 2.30 -11.42
N ILE A 76 -5.96 1.33 -10.92
CA ILE A 76 -5.41 1.36 -9.57
C ILE A 76 -4.44 2.53 -9.40
N THR A 77 -3.57 2.76 -10.39
CA THR A 77 -2.59 3.87 -10.34
C THR A 77 -3.29 5.22 -10.38
N LYS A 78 -4.35 5.35 -11.18
CA LYS A 78 -5.17 6.57 -11.25
C LYS A 78 -5.83 6.85 -9.91
N GLU A 79 -6.50 5.87 -9.33
CA GLU A 79 -7.13 5.96 -8.00
C GLU A 79 -6.14 6.34 -6.90
N VAL A 80 -4.95 5.73 -6.91
CA VAL A 80 -3.85 6.08 -5.98
C VAL A 80 -3.41 7.52 -6.15
N THR A 81 -3.23 7.96 -7.40
CA THR A 81 -2.79 9.32 -7.71
C THR A 81 -3.84 10.34 -7.27
N GLU A 82 -5.12 10.08 -7.53
CA GLU A 82 -6.24 10.93 -7.10
C GLU A 82 -6.32 11.03 -5.57
N ALA A 83 -6.14 9.91 -4.85
CA ALA A 83 -6.14 9.94 -3.38
C ALA A 83 -4.95 10.73 -2.81
N ILE A 84 -3.76 10.56 -3.39
CA ILE A 84 -2.57 11.34 -3.00
C ILE A 84 -2.81 12.83 -3.26
N GLN A 85 -3.32 13.20 -4.43
CA GLN A 85 -3.62 14.59 -4.80
C GLN A 85 -4.74 15.20 -3.96
N SER A 86 -5.73 14.41 -3.55
CA SER A 86 -6.83 14.84 -2.71
C SER A 86 -6.43 15.15 -1.26
N GLY A 87 -5.15 15.00 -0.89
CA GLY A 87 -4.63 15.42 0.41
C GLY A 87 -4.37 14.29 1.40
N PHE A 88 -4.36 13.03 0.98
CA PHE A 88 -4.07 11.89 1.85
C PHE A 88 -2.63 11.91 2.46
N VAL A 89 -1.75 12.78 1.96
CA VAL A 89 -0.41 13.02 2.53
C VAL A 89 -0.44 14.08 3.65
N ASN A 90 -1.53 14.86 3.78
CA ASN A 90 -1.65 15.98 4.70
C ASN A 90 -2.54 15.71 5.93
N GLU A 91 -3.17 14.54 6.04
CA GLU A 91 -3.82 14.15 7.30
C GLU A 91 -2.77 13.50 8.21
N GLU A 92 -2.07 14.37 8.94
CA GLU A 92 -1.40 14.09 10.23
C GLU A 92 -2.38 14.31 11.39
#